data_AF-A0A2E0FE04-F1
#
_entry.id   AF-A0A2E0FE04-F1
#
_cell.length_a   1.000
_cell.length_b   1.000
_cell.length_c   1.000
_cell.angle_alpha   90.00
_cell.angle_beta   90.00
_cell.angle_gamma   90.00
#
_symmetry.space_group_name_H-M   'P 1'
#
loop_
_entity.id
_entity.type
_entity.pdbx_description
1 polymer ?
#
loop_
_entity_poly.entity_id
_entity_poly.type
_entity_poly.pdbx_seq_one_letter_code
_entity_poly.pdbx_strand_id
1 'polypeptide(L)'
;MDIVEYLLSHGGYGYSTEISSYMVERKPRRYTSREVVGILRNRPMFRHAQSKDRRGGIRWRLDLLQLERYFAQKGYQERAQDMGIYDSVRELKLSQITETIKALETMDTSNINEVYENIATLWS
;
A
#
# COMPACT_ATOMS: atom_id res chain seq x y z
N MET A 1 3.33 11.49 -5.40
CA MET A 1 3.03 11.65 -3.97
C MET A 1 1.58 11.33 -3.76
N ASP A 2 0.65 11.96 -4.47
CA ASP A 2 -0.81 11.74 -4.35
C ASP A 2 -1.28 10.26 -4.23
N ILE A 3 -0.84 9.35 -5.10
CA ILE A 3 -1.18 7.91 -5.00
C ILE A 3 -0.53 7.25 -3.77
N VAL A 4 0.68 7.67 -3.40
CA VAL A 4 1.39 7.18 -2.21
C VAL A 4 0.63 7.61 -0.95
N GLU A 5 0.20 8.87 -0.85
CA GLU A 5 -0.64 9.36 0.25
C GLU A 5 -1.94 8.55 0.36
N TYR A 6 -2.62 8.32 -0.76
CA TYR A 6 -3.82 7.49 -0.77
C TYR A 6 -3.53 6.09 -0.21
N LEU A 7 -2.50 5.41 -0.70
CA LEU A 7 -2.19 4.06 -0.22
C LEU A 7 -1.81 4.06 1.25
N LEU A 8 -1.04 5.05 1.73
CA LEU A 8 -0.69 5.17 3.14
C LEU A 8 -1.92 5.35 4.04
N SER A 9 -2.93 6.12 3.62
CA SER A 9 -4.17 6.27 4.38
C SER A 9 -5.10 5.03 4.29
N HIS A 10 -4.76 4.04 3.48
CA HIS A 10 -5.53 2.80 3.28
C HIS A 10 -4.69 1.55 3.63
N GLY A 11 -3.84 1.65 4.65
CA GLY A 11 -3.05 0.51 5.14
C GLY A 11 -1.99 -0.01 4.16
N GLY A 12 -1.61 0.80 3.17
CA GLY A 12 -0.68 0.44 2.12
C GLY A 12 -1.32 -0.24 0.91
N TYR A 13 -2.65 -0.35 0.83
CA TYR A 13 -3.35 -1.08 -0.23
C TYR A 13 -4.44 -0.24 -0.92
N GLY A 14 -4.83 -0.64 -2.13
CA GLY A 14 -5.98 -0.05 -2.81
C GLY A 14 -6.28 -0.69 -4.17
N TYR A 15 -7.53 -0.63 -4.62
CA TYR A 15 -7.90 -1.12 -5.95
C TYR A 15 -7.68 -0.04 -7.01
N SER A 16 -7.26 -0.44 -8.22
CA SER A 16 -6.95 0.50 -9.30
C SER A 16 -8.12 1.41 -9.67
N THR A 17 -9.35 0.93 -9.54
CA THR A 17 -10.59 1.68 -9.76
C THR A 17 -10.76 2.77 -8.70
N GLU A 18 -10.70 2.42 -7.43
CA GLU A 18 -10.82 3.32 -6.28
C GLU A 18 -9.73 4.39 -6.29
N ILE A 19 -8.46 3.98 -6.49
CA ILE A 19 -7.32 4.89 -6.61
C ILE A 19 -7.55 5.87 -7.77
N SER A 20 -8.02 5.37 -8.92
CA SER A 20 -8.27 6.22 -10.09
C SER A 20 -9.39 7.21 -9.84
N SER A 21 -10.54 6.77 -9.31
CA SER A 21 -11.66 7.63 -8.99
C SER A 21 -11.24 8.73 -8.01
N TYR A 22 -10.57 8.36 -6.92
CA TYR A 22 -10.08 9.32 -5.93
C TYR A 22 -9.11 10.35 -6.51
N MET A 23 -8.17 9.93 -7.37
CA MET A 23 -7.22 10.83 -8.03
C MET A 23 -7.91 11.78 -9.03
N VAL A 24 -8.85 11.28 -9.82
CA VAL A 24 -9.59 12.06 -10.81
C VAL A 24 -10.53 13.04 -10.11
N GLU A 25 -11.23 12.64 -9.05
CA GLU A 25 -12.12 13.53 -8.30
C GLU A 25 -11.35 14.66 -7.60
N ARG A 26 -10.21 14.33 -6.98
CA ARG A 26 -9.45 15.31 -6.20
C ARG A 26 -8.56 16.19 -7.07
N LYS A 27 -8.08 15.70 -8.21
CA LYS A 27 -7.19 16.42 -9.14
C LYS A 27 -7.56 16.17 -10.61
N PRO A 28 -8.77 16.54 -11.06
CA PRO A 28 -9.31 16.17 -12.37
C PRO A 28 -8.53 16.73 -13.55
N ARG A 29 -7.85 17.88 -13.38
CA ARG A 29 -7.02 18.49 -14.43
C ARG A 29 -5.61 17.89 -14.53
N ARG A 30 -5.23 17.03 -13.59
CA ARG A 30 -3.88 16.47 -13.47
C ARG A 30 -3.81 15.01 -13.91
N TYR A 31 -4.91 14.28 -13.77
CA TYR A 31 -4.95 12.85 -13.98
C TYR A 31 -6.23 12.42 -14.67
N THR A 32 -6.09 11.52 -15.63
CA THR A 32 -7.11 10.61 -16.13
C THR A 32 -6.94 9.23 -15.48
N SER A 33 -8.01 8.42 -15.45
CA SER A 33 -7.92 7.05 -14.93
C SER A 33 -6.83 6.22 -15.63
N ARG A 34 -6.63 6.44 -16.94
CA ARG A 34 -5.58 5.75 -17.71
C ARG A 34 -4.17 6.14 -17.26
N GLU A 35 -3.94 7.41 -16.97
CA GLU A 35 -2.65 7.91 -16.46
C GLU A 35 -2.37 7.37 -15.05
N VAL A 36 -3.38 7.32 -14.18
CA VAL A 36 -3.24 6.74 -12.83
C VAL A 36 -2.81 5.27 -12.94
N VAL A 37 -3.49 4.47 -13.76
CA VAL A 37 -3.13 3.07 -13.99
C VAL A 37 -1.76 2.94 -14.68
N GLY A 38 -1.37 3.90 -15.52
CA GLY A 38 -0.03 3.98 -16.10
C GLY A 38 1.04 4.21 -15.03
N ILE A 39 0.78 5.12 -14.08
CA ILE A 39 1.67 5.38 -12.95
C ILE A 39 1.81 4.14 -12.07
N LEU A 40 0.71 3.46 -11.75
CA LEU A 40 0.72 2.23 -10.96
C LEU A 40 1.58 1.14 -11.61
N ARG A 41 1.47 0.94 -12.92
CA ARG A 41 2.26 -0.08 -13.65
C ARG A 41 3.74 0.26 -13.78
N ASN A 42 4.08 1.54 -13.92
CA ASN A 42 5.43 1.95 -14.33
C ASN A 42 6.35 2.36 -13.18
N ARG A 43 5.84 2.46 -11.94
CA ARG A 43 6.68 2.83 -10.79
C ARG A 43 6.93 1.63 -9.87
N PRO A 44 8.20 1.39 -9.47
CA PRO A 44 8.62 0.14 -8.82
C PRO A 44 8.05 -0.06 -7.41
N MET A 45 7.58 1.00 -6.75
CA MET A 45 6.97 0.92 -5.42
C MET A 45 5.53 0.40 -5.44
N PHE A 46 4.87 0.36 -6.60
CA PHE A 46 3.51 -0.16 -6.70
C PHE A 46 3.58 -1.59 -7.20
N ARG A 47 3.09 -2.53 -6.38
CA ARG A 47 3.09 -3.96 -6.67
C ARG A 47 1.68 -4.50 -6.68
N HIS A 48 1.43 -5.54 -7.46
CA HIS A 48 0.17 -6.28 -7.31
C HIS A 48 0.14 -6.96 -5.93
N ALA A 49 -1.03 -6.90 -5.30
CA ALA A 49 -1.34 -7.66 -4.10
C ALA A 49 -2.27 -8.82 -4.47
N GLN A 50 -2.18 -9.91 -3.71
CA GLN A 50 -3.17 -10.98 -3.83
C GLN A 50 -4.50 -10.45 -3.29
N SER A 51 -5.61 -10.90 -3.87
CA SER A 51 -6.93 -10.61 -3.31
C SER A 51 -7.84 -11.79 -3.54
N LYS A 52 -8.47 -12.25 -2.46
CA LYS A 52 -9.59 -13.20 -2.53
C LYS A 52 -10.89 -12.47 -2.94
N ASP A 53 -10.97 -11.16 -2.72
CA ASP A 53 -12.15 -10.35 -3.01
C ASP A 53 -12.29 -10.02 -4.50
N ARG A 54 -13.45 -10.34 -5.07
CA ARG A 54 -13.84 -9.94 -6.43
C ARG A 54 -14.35 -8.49 -6.44
N ARG A 55 -13.47 -7.53 -6.15
CA ARG A 55 -13.75 -6.10 -6.37
C ARG A 55 -13.30 -5.69 -7.77
N GLY A 56 -13.88 -4.61 -8.30
CA GLY A 56 -13.51 -4.08 -9.60
C GLY A 56 -12.07 -3.56 -9.59
N GLY A 57 -11.23 -4.00 -10.53
CA GLY A 57 -9.85 -3.53 -10.68
C GLY A 57 -8.79 -4.41 -10.02
N ILE A 58 -7.52 -4.11 -10.28
CA ILE A 58 -6.38 -4.85 -9.72
C ILE A 58 -6.08 -4.28 -8.33
N ARG A 59 -5.83 -5.14 -7.33
CA ARG A 59 -5.37 -4.72 -6.00
C ARG A 59 -3.88 -4.39 -6.05
N TRP A 60 -3.53 -3.21 -5.57
CA TRP A 60 -2.16 -2.72 -5.49
C TRP A 60 -1.73 -2.60 -4.03
N ARG A 61 -0.44 -2.83 -3.78
CA ARG A 61 0.24 -2.56 -2.51
C ARG A 61 1.41 -1.63 -2.71
N LEU A 62 1.69 -0.83 -1.68
CA LEU A 62 2.84 0.04 -1.59
C LEU A 62 4.04 -0.70 -0.99
N ASP A 63 5.07 -0.91 -1.81
CA ASP A 63 6.37 -1.42 -1.38
C ASP A 63 7.19 -0.28 -0.77
N LEU A 64 7.28 -0.25 0.56
CA LEU A 64 7.94 0.81 1.31
C LEU A 64 9.45 0.86 1.06
N LEU A 65 10.10 -0.29 0.81
CA LEU A 65 11.54 -0.32 0.51
C LEU A 65 11.83 0.27 -0.86
N GLN A 66 10.99 -0.04 -1.85
CA GLN A 66 11.11 0.55 -3.18
C GLN A 66 10.70 2.03 -3.18
N LEU A 67 9.77 2.43 -2.32
CA LEU A 67 9.37 3.83 -2.15
C LEU A 67 10.55 4.68 -1.67
N GLU A 68 11.26 4.24 -0.63
CA GLU A 68 12.44 4.93 -0.09
C GLU A 68 13.54 5.08 -1.16
N ARG A 69 13.85 3.99 -1.88
CA ARG A 69 14.80 4.02 -3.01
C ARG A 69 14.36 4.99 -4.11
N TYR A 70 13.07 5.00 -4.43
CA TYR A 70 12.52 5.88 -5.45
C TYR A 70 12.63 7.36 -5.05
N PHE A 71 12.38 7.70 -3.78
CA PHE A 71 12.56 9.07 -3.28
C PHE A 71 14.00 9.54 -3.37
N ALA A 72 14.95 8.70 -2.98
CA ALA A 72 16.37 9.02 -3.12
C ALA A 72 16.77 9.22 -4.60
N GLN A 73 16.38 8.29 -5.48
CA GLN A 73 16.73 8.35 -6.90
C GLN A 73 16.15 9.57 -7.62
N LYS A 74 14.95 10.03 -7.23
CA LYS A 74 14.25 11.15 -7.87
C LYS A 74 14.46 12.49 -7.16
N GLY A 75 15.24 12.53 -6.07
CA GLY A 75 15.44 13.75 -5.27
C GLY A 75 14.15 14.26 -4.62
N TYR A 76 13.28 13.34 -4.18
CA TYR A 76 11.98 13.68 -3.57
C TYR A 76 11.99 13.64 -2.04
N GLN A 77 13.16 13.51 -1.41
CA GLN A 77 13.30 13.31 0.03
C GLN A 77 12.76 14.51 0.84
N GLU A 78 13.21 15.73 0.54
CA GLU A 78 12.72 16.95 1.22
C GLU A 78 11.21 17.12 1.03
N ARG A 79 10.72 16.96 -0.21
CA ARG A 79 9.29 17.01 -0.50
C ARG A 79 8.51 15.94 0.26
N ALA A 80 9.04 14.73 0.41
CA ALA A 80 8.39 13.67 1.18
C ALA A 80 8.33 14.02 2.67
N GLN A 81 9.38 14.66 3.19
CA GLN A 81 9.45 15.18 4.56
C GLN A 81 8.41 16.27 4.80
N ASP A 82 8.35 17.29 3.94
CA ASP A 82 7.40 18.40 4.07
C ASP A 82 5.94 17.94 4.02
N MET A 83 5.68 16.84 3.30
CA MET A 83 4.36 16.24 3.16
C MET A 83 4.03 15.23 4.28
N GLY A 84 4.90 15.04 5.27
CA GLY A 84 4.69 14.09 6.37
C GLY A 84 4.63 12.62 5.93
N ILE A 85 5.18 12.30 4.75
CA ILE A 85 5.12 10.94 4.19
C ILE A 85 5.94 9.98 5.06
N TYR A 86 7.11 10.41 5.57
CA TYR A 86 7.94 9.56 6.41
C TYR A 86 7.25 9.17 7.72
N ASP A 87 6.48 10.08 8.32
CA ASP A 87 5.68 9.78 9.51
C ASP A 87 4.58 8.76 9.17
N SER A 88 3.86 8.97 8.08
CA SER A 88 2.83 8.03 7.61
C SER A 88 3.40 6.64 7.28
N VAL A 89 4.61 6.58 6.71
CA VAL A 89 5.34 5.33 6.44
C VAL A 89 5.72 4.65 7.76
N ARG A 90 6.19 5.41 8.75
CA ARG A 90 6.52 4.89 10.09
C ARG A 90 5.29 4.30 10.75
N GLU A 91 4.17 5.02 10.76
CA GLU A 91 2.91 4.54 11.35
C GLU A 91 2.42 3.26 10.66
N LEU A 92 2.50 3.19 9.33
CA LEU A 92 2.14 1.96 8.61
C LEU A 92 3.04 0.78 9.01
N LYS A 93 4.37 0.98 9.10
CA LYS A 93 5.30 -0.05 9.56
C LYS A 93 4.94 -0.51 10.99
N LEU A 94 4.65 0.42 11.89
CA LEU A 94 4.27 0.12 13.28
C LEU A 94 2.96 -0.65 13.36
N SER A 95 1.94 -0.28 12.56
CA SER A 95 0.68 -1.02 12.49
C SER A 95 0.89 -2.46 12.05
N GLN A 96 1.63 -2.66 10.96
CA GLN A 96 1.92 -4.00 10.43
C GLN A 96 2.70 -4.88 11.41
N ILE A 97 3.70 -4.31 12.10
CA ILE A 97 4.46 -5.01 13.14
C ILE A 97 3.54 -5.39 14.31
N THR A 98 2.70 -4.45 14.77
CA THR A 98 1.78 -4.66 15.89
C THR A 98 0.75 -5.74 15.58
N GLU A 99 0.16 -5.70 14.38
CA GLU A 99 -0.79 -6.72 13.90
C GLU A 99 -0.13 -8.09 13.81
N THR A 100 1.12 -8.15 13.35
CA THR A 100 1.89 -9.40 13.29
C THR A 100 2.13 -9.97 14.68
N ILE A 101 2.56 -9.14 15.65
CA ILE A 101 2.78 -9.57 17.03
C ILE A 101 1.48 -10.11 17.63
N LYS A 102 0.38 -9.36 17.52
CA LYS A 102 -0.94 -9.77 18.02
C LYS A 102 -1.37 -11.11 17.45
N ALA A 103 -1.26 -11.26 16.13
CA ALA A 103 -1.64 -12.51 15.48
C ALA A 103 -0.80 -13.67 16.02
N LEU A 104 0.52 -13.51 16.14
CA LEU A 104 1.42 -14.53 16.70
C LEU A 104 1.08 -14.89 18.16
N GLU A 105 0.75 -13.91 19.00
CA GLU A 105 0.38 -14.13 20.40
C GLU A 105 -0.96 -14.86 20.57
N THR A 106 -1.88 -14.69 19.61
CA THR A 106 -3.22 -15.31 19.64
C THR A 106 -3.29 -16.68 18.95
N MET A 107 -2.18 -17.18 18.39
CA MET A 107 -2.18 -18.46 17.67
C MET A 107 -2.40 -19.64 18.63
N ASP A 108 -3.46 -20.41 18.36
CA ASP A 108 -3.65 -21.72 18.97
C ASP A 108 -3.03 -22.81 18.10
N THR A 109 -1.88 -23.33 18.53
CA THR A 109 -1.14 -24.38 17.82
C THR A 109 -1.82 -25.75 17.87
N SER A 110 -2.94 -25.88 18.58
CA SER A 110 -3.78 -27.09 18.54
C SER A 110 -4.40 -27.31 17.15
N ASN A 111 -4.63 -26.24 16.37
CA ASN A 111 -5.11 -26.28 14.99
C ASN A 111 -4.08 -25.71 14.00
N ILE A 112 -3.10 -26.53 13.65
CA ILE A 112 -1.95 -26.11 12.82
C ILE A 112 -2.34 -25.56 11.43
N ASN A 113 -3.43 -26.05 10.83
CA ASN A 113 -3.87 -25.59 9.50
C ASN A 113 -4.41 -24.16 9.56
N GLU A 114 -5.17 -23.84 10.60
CA GLU A 114 -5.69 -22.50 10.83
C GLU A 114 -4.56 -21.51 11.13
N VAL A 115 -3.60 -21.91 11.97
CA VAL A 115 -2.38 -21.12 12.22
C VAL A 115 -1.62 -20.85 10.93
N TYR A 116 -1.45 -21.86 10.07
CA TYR A 116 -0.77 -21.68 8.80
C TYR A 116 -1.52 -20.73 7.85
N GLU A 117 -2.85 -20.82 7.77
CA GLU A 117 -3.65 -19.87 6.99
C GLU A 117 -3.56 -18.44 7.53
N ASN A 118 -3.58 -18.27 8.86
CA ASN A 118 -3.43 -16.96 9.51
C ASN A 118 -2.05 -16.33 9.21
N ILE A 119 -0.98 -17.14 9.24
CA ILE A 119 0.37 -16.68 8.85
C ILE A 119 0.42 -16.30 7.37
N ALA A 120 -0.16 -17.13 6.50
CA ALA A 120 -0.16 -16.88 5.06
C ALA A 120 -0.94 -15.61 4.70
N THR A 121 -1.93 -15.20 5.48
CA THR A 121 -2.82 -14.07 5.17
C THR A 121 -2.39 -12.74 5.78
N LEU A 122 -1.58 -12.74 6.84
CA LEU A 122 -1.15 -11.54 7.58
C LEU A 122 -0.59 -10.38 6.73
N TRP A 123 0.01 -10.69 5.56
CA TRP A 123 0.64 -9.70 4.67
C TRP A 123 0.12 -9.77 3.22
N SER A 124 -1.00 -10.48 3.00
CA SER A 124 -1.55 -10.81 1.68
C SER A 124 -2.44 -9.73 1.04
#